data_AF-A0A4S8P389-F1
#
_entry.id   AF-A0A4S8P389-F1
#
_cell.length_a   1.000
_cell.length_b   1.000
_cell.length_c   1.000
_cell.angle_alpha   90.00
_cell.angle_beta   90.00
_cell.angle_gamma   90.00
#
_symmetry.space_group_name_H-M   'P 1'
#
loop_
_entity.id
_entity.type
_entity.pdbx_description
1 polymer ?
#
loop_
_entity_poly.entity_id
_entity_poly.type
_entity_poly.pdbx_seq_one_letter_code
_entity_poly.pdbx_strand_id
1 'polypeptide(L)'
;MPRFAALIVPLLFAATLGVAGASRADEASVDRQIETLLGDAADYKELFYAFKVALEEGQSDIVVSLVTYPLTVTIDGEEAAYDTEQELLDAYDSVFIEPIVEAVSNQEYGDLFVNSEGVMIGNGEVWISGICEDSACTSAPPRVTVIQTAN
;
A
#
# COMPACT_ATOMS: atom_id res chain seq x y z
N MET A 1 -1.18 -10.53 -75.40
CA MET A 1 -1.27 -11.78 -74.61
C MET A 1 -0.26 -11.72 -73.48
N PRO A 2 -0.62 -12.15 -72.26
CA PRO A 2 -0.22 -11.51 -71.00
C PRO A 2 1.03 -12.14 -70.38
N ARG A 3 1.68 -11.42 -69.44
CA ARG A 3 2.22 -12.01 -68.21
C ARG A 3 2.64 -10.95 -67.16
N PHE A 4 2.03 -11.13 -65.99
CA PHE A 4 2.24 -10.55 -64.68
C PHE A 4 3.66 -10.11 -64.30
N ALA A 5 3.75 -8.99 -63.57
CA ALA A 5 4.62 -8.89 -62.38
C ALA A 5 4.05 -7.82 -61.43
N ALA A 6 3.50 -8.29 -60.30
CA ALA A 6 3.19 -7.47 -59.14
C ALA A 6 4.49 -7.10 -58.40
N LEU A 7 4.52 -5.95 -57.73
CA LEU A 7 5.24 -5.81 -56.46
C LEU A 7 4.75 -4.59 -55.69
N ILE A 8 3.90 -4.90 -54.71
CA ILE A 8 3.56 -4.10 -53.54
C ILE A 8 4.82 -4.02 -52.67
N VAL A 9 5.24 -2.83 -52.25
CA VAL A 9 6.25 -2.66 -51.19
C VAL A 9 5.51 -2.23 -49.92
N PRO A 10 5.45 -3.07 -48.87
CA PRO A 10 4.86 -2.69 -47.60
C PRO A 10 5.87 -2.00 -46.67
N LEU A 11 5.30 -1.11 -45.85
CA LEU A 11 5.69 -0.58 -44.53
C LEU A 11 6.88 -1.21 -43.82
N LEU A 12 7.66 -0.39 -43.11
CA LEU A 12 8.20 -0.73 -41.77
C LEU A 12 8.30 0.56 -40.92
N PHE A 13 7.19 0.90 -40.26
CA PHE A 13 7.21 1.78 -39.08
C PHE A 13 7.51 0.87 -37.88
N ALA A 14 8.77 0.81 -37.45
CA ALA A 14 9.12 0.11 -36.22
C ALA A 14 8.84 1.04 -35.03
N ALA A 15 7.62 0.98 -34.50
CA ALA A 15 7.30 1.54 -33.19
C ALA A 15 7.83 0.57 -32.12
N THR A 16 8.97 0.90 -31.52
CA THR A 16 9.43 0.20 -30.32
C THR A 16 8.57 0.65 -29.13
N LEU A 17 7.55 -0.16 -28.82
CA LEU A 17 6.84 -0.09 -27.54
C LEU A 17 7.81 -0.53 -26.44
N GLY A 18 8.33 0.42 -25.67
CA GLY A 18 8.97 0.13 -24.39
C GLY A 18 7.90 -0.36 -23.42
N VAL A 19 7.87 -1.66 -23.15
CA VAL A 19 6.93 -2.27 -22.21
C VAL A 19 7.36 -1.90 -20.79
N ALA A 20 6.48 -1.20 -20.07
CA ALA A 20 6.55 -1.00 -18.63
C ALA A 20 6.54 -2.37 -17.92
N GLY A 21 7.70 -2.81 -17.47
CA GLY A 21 7.90 -4.10 -16.79
C GLY A 21 8.17 -3.99 -15.29
N ALA A 22 8.31 -2.78 -14.74
CA ALA A 22 8.67 -2.56 -13.34
C ALA A 22 7.51 -2.92 -12.38
N SER A 23 6.27 -2.59 -12.72
CA SER A 23 5.14 -2.68 -11.79
C SER A 23 4.59 -4.09 -11.49
N ARG A 24 5.20 -5.19 -11.96
CA ARG A 24 4.70 -6.55 -11.68
C ARG A 24 5.74 -7.52 -11.13
N ALA A 25 6.98 -7.39 -11.58
CA ALA A 25 8.06 -8.23 -11.08
C ALA A 25 8.37 -7.88 -9.61
N ASP A 26 8.29 -6.60 -9.27
CA ASP A 26 8.57 -6.09 -7.93
C ASP A 26 7.41 -6.41 -6.97
N GLU A 27 6.15 -6.27 -7.41
CA GLU A 27 4.99 -6.73 -6.63
C GLU A 27 5.05 -8.23 -6.29
N ALA A 28 5.43 -9.08 -7.25
CA ALA A 28 5.59 -10.51 -7.00
C ALA A 28 6.75 -10.82 -6.03
N SER A 29 7.70 -9.90 -5.85
CA SER A 29 8.74 -10.01 -4.82
C SER A 29 8.21 -9.62 -3.45
N VAL A 30 7.42 -8.55 -3.37
CA VAL A 30 6.72 -8.12 -2.15
C VAL A 30 5.74 -9.20 -1.68
N ASP A 31 4.91 -9.74 -2.59
CA ASP A 31 3.97 -10.83 -2.31
C ASP A 31 4.68 -12.01 -1.64
N ARG A 32 5.79 -12.48 -2.23
CA ARG A 32 6.56 -13.60 -1.67
C ARG A 32 7.15 -13.32 -0.30
N GLN A 33 7.56 -12.08 -0.03
CA GLN A 33 8.07 -11.69 1.29
C GLN A 33 6.95 -11.71 2.33
N ILE A 34 5.77 -11.18 1.99
CA ILE A 34 4.58 -11.21 2.85
C ILE A 34 4.15 -12.65 3.12
N GLU A 35 4.05 -13.49 2.09
CA GLU A 35 3.73 -14.93 2.21
C GLU A 35 4.71 -15.68 3.12
N THR A 36 5.98 -15.29 3.10
CA THR A 36 7.01 -15.94 3.91
C THR A 36 6.99 -15.48 5.36
N LEU A 37 6.68 -14.21 5.62
CA LEU A 37 6.90 -13.56 6.91
C LEU A 37 5.63 -13.28 7.71
N LEU A 38 4.52 -13.00 7.01
CA LEU A 38 3.38 -12.28 7.58
C LEU A 38 2.03 -12.97 7.34
N GLY A 39 1.85 -13.68 6.23
CA GLY A 39 0.59 -14.37 5.90
C GLY A 39 0.16 -14.16 4.45
N ASP A 40 -1.15 -14.12 4.19
CA ASP A 40 -1.68 -14.01 2.82
C ASP A 40 -1.35 -12.64 2.19
N ALA A 41 -0.59 -12.62 1.09
CA ALA A 41 -0.24 -11.39 0.40
C ALA A 41 -1.45 -10.64 -0.19
N ALA A 42 -2.53 -11.35 -0.54
CA ALA A 42 -3.73 -10.74 -1.09
C ALA A 42 -4.37 -9.78 -0.06
N ASP A 43 -4.45 -10.19 1.21
CA ASP A 43 -5.04 -9.39 2.28
C ASP A 43 -4.24 -8.10 2.52
N TYR A 44 -2.91 -8.18 2.51
CA TYR A 44 -2.05 -7.01 2.69
C TYR A 44 -2.12 -6.07 1.48
N LYS A 45 -2.21 -6.62 0.27
CA LYS A 45 -2.37 -5.85 -0.96
C LYS A 45 -3.71 -5.12 -1.00
N GLU A 46 -4.79 -5.80 -0.60
CA GLU A 46 -6.11 -5.20 -0.50
C GLU A 46 -6.12 -4.06 0.51
N LEU A 47 -5.59 -4.28 1.73
CA LEU A 47 -5.54 -3.23 2.75
C LEU A 47 -4.70 -2.03 2.30
N PHE A 48 -3.52 -2.26 1.71
CA PHE A 48 -2.65 -1.19 1.22
C PHE A 48 -3.39 -0.29 0.22
N TYR A 49 -4.03 -0.88 -0.80
CA TYR A 49 -4.73 -0.08 -1.80
C TYR A 49 -6.00 0.57 -1.25
N ALA A 50 -6.75 -0.10 -0.36
CA ALA A 50 -7.91 0.48 0.30
C ALA A 50 -7.53 1.71 1.13
N PHE A 51 -6.45 1.60 1.92
CA PHE A 51 -5.95 2.69 2.76
C PHE A 51 -5.42 3.86 1.93
N LYS A 52 -4.62 3.57 0.89
CA LYS A 52 -4.10 4.58 -0.04
C LYS A 52 -5.21 5.36 -0.72
N VAL A 53 -6.17 4.66 -1.34
CA VAL A 53 -7.31 5.31 -2.03
C VAL A 53 -8.17 6.11 -1.06
N ALA A 54 -8.43 5.58 0.14
CA ALA A 54 -9.22 6.29 1.13
C ALA A 54 -8.55 7.61 1.58
N LEU A 55 -7.22 7.64 1.72
CA LEU A 55 -6.47 8.87 2.02
C LEU A 55 -6.50 9.84 0.84
N GLU A 56 -6.24 9.37 -0.38
CA GLU A 56 -6.22 10.21 -1.59
C GLU A 56 -7.60 10.84 -1.88
N GLU A 57 -8.68 10.13 -1.56
CA GLU A 57 -10.07 10.60 -1.77
C GLU A 57 -10.66 11.31 -0.53
N GLY A 58 -9.91 11.39 0.58
CA GLY A 58 -10.37 12.05 1.82
C GLY A 58 -11.54 11.32 2.51
N GLN A 59 -11.63 9.99 2.37
CA GLN A 59 -12.65 9.14 2.98
C GLN A 59 -12.24 8.77 4.41
N SER A 60 -12.35 9.73 5.32
CA SER A 60 -11.86 9.59 6.70
C SER A 60 -12.50 8.44 7.46
N ASP A 61 -13.79 8.16 7.24
CA ASP A 61 -14.52 7.03 7.79
C ASP A 61 -13.92 5.68 7.38
N ILE A 62 -13.56 5.55 6.10
CA ILE A 62 -12.89 4.34 5.61
C ILE A 62 -11.49 4.24 6.23
N VAL A 63 -10.71 5.32 6.19
CA VAL A 63 -9.33 5.32 6.72
C VAL A 63 -9.29 4.82 8.16
N VAL A 64 -10.12 5.35 9.05
CA VAL A 64 -10.10 4.98 10.48
C VAL A 64 -10.57 3.53 10.71
N SER A 65 -11.46 3.01 9.86
CA SER A 65 -11.93 1.61 9.95
C SER A 65 -10.87 0.56 9.59
N LEU A 66 -9.80 0.96 8.88
CA LEU A 66 -8.71 0.07 8.44
C LEU A 66 -7.60 -0.08 9.49
N VAL A 67 -7.69 0.66 10.59
CA VAL A 67 -6.71 0.71 11.68
C VAL A 67 -7.07 -0.31 12.77
N THR A 68 -6.06 -0.83 13.48
CA THR A 68 -6.29 -1.53 14.74
C THR A 68 -6.38 -0.56 15.90
N TYR A 69 -7.22 -0.87 16.89
CA TYR A 69 -7.35 -0.12 18.13
C TYR A 69 -6.93 -0.98 19.34
N PRO A 70 -6.31 -0.38 20.38
CA PRO A 70 -5.89 1.03 20.46
C PRO A 70 -4.73 1.34 19.50
N LEU A 71 -4.73 2.55 18.94
CA LEU A 71 -3.69 3.05 18.04
C LEU A 71 -2.83 4.09 18.77
N THR A 72 -1.52 3.90 18.75
CA THR A 72 -0.56 4.94 19.15
C THR A 72 -0.06 5.68 17.92
N VAL A 73 -0.14 7.00 17.96
CA VAL A 73 0.30 7.90 16.90
C VAL A 73 1.38 8.84 17.44
N THR A 74 2.41 9.12 16.66
CA THR A 74 3.46 10.10 17.02
C THR A 74 3.60 11.18 15.96
N ILE A 75 3.14 12.39 16.23
CA ILE A 75 3.24 13.54 15.30
C ILE A 75 4.25 14.54 15.85
N ASP A 76 5.29 14.85 15.07
CA ASP A 76 6.36 15.80 15.44
C ASP A 76 7.02 15.49 16.80
N GLY A 77 7.08 14.20 17.16
CA GLY A 77 7.61 13.70 18.43
C GLY A 77 6.63 13.72 19.61
N GLU A 78 5.39 14.17 19.40
CA GLU A 78 4.32 14.12 20.39
C GLU A 78 3.48 12.84 20.20
N GLU A 79 3.38 12.04 21.26
CA GLU A 79 2.64 10.78 21.25
C GLU A 79 1.20 10.98 21.74
N ALA A 80 0.24 10.41 21.03
CA ALA A 80 -1.17 10.32 21.41
C ALA A 80 -1.69 8.89 21.19
N ALA A 81 -2.57 8.42 22.07
CA ALA A 81 -3.25 7.14 21.95
C ALA A 81 -4.74 7.37 21.66
N TYR A 82 -5.28 6.58 20.75
CA TYR A 82 -6.70 6.57 20.39
C TYR A 82 -7.24 5.17 20.65
N ASP A 83 -8.23 5.06 21.53
CA ASP A 83 -8.79 3.77 21.95
C ASP A 83 -9.92 3.31 21.03
N THR A 84 -10.49 4.22 20.23
CA THR A 84 -11.64 3.94 19.36
C THR A 84 -11.55 4.64 18.01
N GLU A 85 -12.30 4.09 17.06
CA GLU A 85 -12.49 4.68 15.73
C GLU A 85 -12.99 6.13 15.78
N GLN A 86 -13.95 6.42 16.66
CA GLN A 86 -14.51 7.76 16.80
C GLN A 86 -13.48 8.77 17.33
N GLU A 87 -12.61 8.35 18.26
CA GLU A 87 -11.57 9.24 18.78
C GLU A 87 -10.54 9.61 17.71
N LEU A 88 -10.13 8.64 16.89
CA LEU A 88 -9.23 8.92 15.77
C LEU A 88 -9.91 9.78 14.70
N LEU A 89 -11.19 9.52 14.41
CA LEU A 89 -11.97 10.30 13.46
C LEU A 89 -12.12 11.77 13.91
N ASP A 90 -12.37 12.01 15.18
CA ASP A 90 -12.45 13.36 15.76
C ASP A 90 -11.11 14.10 15.67
N ALA A 91 -9.99 13.37 15.63
CA ALA A 91 -8.63 13.90 15.52
C ALA A 91 -8.03 13.78 14.09
N TYR A 92 -8.82 13.39 13.09
CA TYR A 92 -8.33 12.96 11.77
C TYR A 92 -7.34 13.93 11.14
N ASP A 93 -7.70 15.21 11.04
CA ASP A 93 -6.87 16.24 10.41
C ASP A 93 -5.56 16.53 11.19
N SER A 94 -5.49 16.16 12.47
CA SER A 94 -4.26 16.30 13.28
C SER A 94 -3.32 15.11 13.12
N VAL A 95 -3.84 13.95 12.69
CA VAL A 95 -3.07 12.71 12.53
C VAL A 95 -2.64 12.51 11.08
N PHE A 96 -3.58 12.63 10.14
CA PHE A 96 -3.36 12.43 8.71
C PHE A 96 -2.95 13.73 8.03
N ILE A 97 -1.88 14.34 8.55
CA ILE A 97 -1.27 15.55 8.00
C ILE A 97 -0.59 15.26 6.65
N GLU A 98 -0.30 16.31 5.90
CA GLU A 98 0.28 16.24 4.54
C GLU A 98 1.48 15.27 4.44
N PRO A 99 2.49 15.28 5.35
CA PRO A 99 3.58 14.30 5.30
C PRO A 99 3.14 12.83 5.34
N ILE A 100 2.12 12.48 6.12
CA ILE A 100 1.60 11.10 6.23
C ILE A 100 0.86 10.74 4.95
N VAL A 101 -0.02 11.62 4.47
CA VAL A 101 -0.79 11.41 3.25
C VAL A 101 0.13 11.26 2.05
N GLU A 102 1.16 12.09 1.94
CA GLU A 102 2.16 12.00 0.87
C GLU A 102 3.00 10.73 0.95
N ALA A 103 3.42 10.30 2.14
CA ALA A 103 4.17 9.05 2.31
C ALA A 103 3.39 7.85 1.76
N VAL A 104 2.07 7.80 2.02
CA VAL A 104 1.21 6.72 1.51
C VAL A 104 0.89 6.88 0.02
N SER A 105 0.53 8.10 -0.40
CA SER A 105 0.10 8.37 -1.78
C SER A 105 1.25 8.18 -2.79
N ASN A 106 2.49 8.45 -2.38
CA ASN A 106 3.66 8.27 -3.24
C ASN A 106 4.22 6.83 -3.20
N GLN A 107 3.79 6.00 -2.25
CA GLN A 107 4.26 4.62 -2.14
C GLN A 107 3.64 3.75 -3.25
N GLU A 108 4.49 3.01 -3.97
CA GLU A 108 4.08 1.95 -4.87
C GLU A 108 4.15 0.61 -4.15
N TYR A 109 3.19 -0.29 -4.44
CA TYR A 109 3.13 -1.60 -3.76
C TYR A 109 4.40 -2.43 -4.00
N GLY A 110 4.92 -2.41 -5.24
CA GLY A 110 6.13 -3.15 -5.61
C GLY A 110 7.40 -2.70 -4.89
N ASP A 111 7.40 -1.50 -4.31
CA ASP A 111 8.54 -0.90 -3.61
C ASP A 111 8.40 -0.96 -2.08
N LEU A 112 7.38 -1.67 -1.57
CA LEU A 112 7.17 -1.81 -0.14
C LEU A 112 8.31 -2.55 0.54
N PHE A 113 8.75 -2.01 1.67
CA PHE A 113 9.65 -2.72 2.56
C PHE A 113 8.86 -3.68 3.44
N VAL A 114 9.30 -4.94 3.53
CA VAL A 114 8.64 -6.00 4.29
C VAL A 114 9.64 -6.64 5.23
N ASN A 115 9.27 -6.79 6.50
CA ASN A 115 10.01 -7.58 7.47
C ASN A 115 9.04 -8.38 8.36
N SER A 116 9.53 -8.99 9.43
CA SER A 116 8.68 -9.77 10.35
C SER A 116 7.75 -8.93 11.23
N GLU A 117 7.94 -7.62 11.29
CA GLU A 117 7.10 -6.68 12.04
C GLU A 117 5.91 -6.18 11.20
N GLY A 118 6.05 -6.20 9.88
CA GLY A 118 4.98 -5.85 8.96
C GLY A 118 5.47 -5.33 7.62
N VAL A 119 4.57 -4.60 6.97
CA VAL A 119 4.80 -3.85 5.75
C VAL A 119 4.95 -2.38 6.12
N MET A 120 6.06 -1.78 5.74
CA MET A 120 6.36 -0.38 5.98
C MET A 120 6.03 0.46 4.75
N ILE A 121 5.33 1.58 4.96
CA ILE A 121 5.01 2.58 3.95
C ILE A 121 5.83 3.83 4.21
N GLY A 122 6.39 4.41 3.14
CA GLY A 122 7.29 5.55 3.24
C GLY A 122 8.62 5.16 3.89
N ASN A 123 9.10 6.00 4.79
CA ASN A 123 10.29 5.82 5.63
C ASN A 123 9.93 5.32 7.04
N GLY A 124 8.73 4.79 7.24
CA GLY A 124 8.25 4.31 8.54
C GLY A 124 7.06 5.08 9.08
N GLU A 125 6.49 5.99 8.30
CA GLU A 125 5.34 6.79 8.70
C GLU A 125 4.12 5.92 8.96
N VAL A 126 3.93 4.84 8.21
CA VAL A 126 2.83 3.89 8.42
C VAL A 126 3.32 2.45 8.38
N TRP A 127 2.79 1.63 9.29
CA TRP A 127 2.99 0.18 9.29
C TRP A 127 1.66 -0.57 9.17
N ILE A 128 1.69 -1.64 8.39
CA ILE A 128 0.61 -2.62 8.29
C ILE A 128 1.10 -3.95 8.85
N SER A 129 0.38 -4.50 9.84
CA SER A 129 0.72 -5.78 10.48
C SER A 129 -0.52 -6.63 10.71
N GLY A 130 -0.35 -7.95 10.75
CA GLY A 130 -1.42 -8.89 11.08
C GLY A 130 -1.78 -8.83 12.56
N ILE A 131 -3.07 -8.76 12.86
CA ILE A 131 -3.58 -8.72 14.24
C ILE A 131 -4.31 -10.02 14.56
N CYS A 132 -3.78 -10.80 15.50
CA CYS A 132 -4.41 -12.04 15.92
C CYS A 132 -5.82 -11.79 16.47
N GLU A 133 -6.83 -12.42 15.88
CA GLU A 133 -8.23 -12.29 16.34
C GLU A 133 -8.50 -13.06 17.64
N ASP A 134 -7.64 -14.03 17.96
CA ASP A 134 -7.70 -14.83 19.17
C ASP A 134 -6.30 -15.23 19.68
N SER A 135 -6.26 -15.87 20.85
CA SER A 135 -5.00 -16.32 21.46
C SER A 135 -4.31 -17.49 20.75
N ALA A 136 -5.03 -18.19 19.87
CA ALA A 136 -4.45 -19.23 19.03
C ALA A 136 -3.83 -18.64 17.74
N CYS A 137 -4.16 -17.39 17.41
CA CYS A 137 -3.71 -16.66 16.21
C CYS A 137 -3.86 -17.49 14.93
N THR A 138 -5.03 -18.13 14.78
CA THR A 138 -5.32 -18.93 13.58
C THR A 138 -5.64 -18.03 12.38
N SER A 139 -6.04 -16.79 12.65
CA SER A 139 -6.35 -15.72 11.70
C SER A 139 -5.73 -14.43 12.21
N ALA A 140 -5.05 -13.71 11.33
CA ALA A 140 -4.37 -12.46 11.64
C ALA A 140 -4.50 -11.47 10.47
N PRO A 141 -5.72 -10.97 10.19
CA PRO A 141 -5.91 -10.05 9.08
C PRO A 141 -5.08 -8.77 9.29
N PRO A 142 -4.51 -8.20 8.22
CA PRO A 142 -3.70 -7.01 8.31
C PRO A 142 -4.53 -5.79 8.73
N ARG A 143 -3.93 -4.92 9.54
CA ARG A 143 -4.45 -3.62 9.94
C ARG A 143 -3.32 -2.60 9.91
N VAL A 144 -3.68 -1.33 9.77
CA VAL A 144 -2.73 -0.24 10.05
C VAL A 144 -2.48 -0.21 11.57
N THR A 145 -1.21 -0.29 11.98
CA THR A 145 -0.82 -0.46 13.39
C THR A 145 0.03 0.67 13.94
N VAL A 146 0.68 1.45 13.07
CA VAL A 146 1.51 2.60 13.43
C VAL A 146 1.22 3.72 12.47
N ILE A 147 1.11 4.93 13.01
CA ILE A 147 1.12 6.19 12.25
C ILE A 147 2.07 7.15 12.96
N GLN A 148 3.06 7.68 12.25
CA GLN A 148 4.03 8.62 12.82
C GLN A 148 4.64 9.54 11.77
N THR A 149 5.13 10.70 12.18
CA THR A 149 6.01 11.50 11.32
C THR A 149 7.37 10.81 11.15
N ALA A 150 8.01 10.99 9.98
CA ALA A 150 9.36 10.51 9.76
C ALA A 150 10.34 11.12 10.78
N ASN A 151 11.33 10.33 11.20
CA ASN A 151 12.41 10.76 12.12
C ASN A 151 13.52 11.53 11.40
#